data_AF-A0A6A8AEL8-F1
#
_entry.id   AF-A0A6A8AEL8-F1
#
_cell.length_a   1.000
_cell.length_b   1.000
_cell.length_c   1.000
_cell.angle_alpha   90.00
_cell.angle_beta   90.00
_cell.angle_gamma   90.00
#
_symmetry.space_group_name_H-M   'P 1'
#
loop_
_entity.id
_entity.type
_entity.pdbx_description
1 polymer ?
#
loop_
_entity_poly.entity_id
_entity_poly.type
_entity_poly.pdbx_seq_one_letter_code
_entity_poly.pdbx_strand_id
1 'polypeptide(L)'
;MNIQNFKWTDENTARLAKLSAEGLTARMIGERMGISRNSVISKINRTPDLSFVKPPVKGVEEPAPPKRAVNPMTPEMVKKASRLWAEKRPAKEIAEAIGKSVSQLLNYAYSNRDIFPARPRGRTNYKVKRAPSAEPAPDCIDPSIFLPPAGYDADRLSHGKELHELTRRCCHWPLNNGGPFIFCAAPTQVINGYCEHHRVRSVKARVE
;
A
#
# COMPACT_ATOMS: atom_id res chain seq x y z
N MET A 1 21.13 -4.31 3.98
CA MET A 1 21.42 -3.31 5.03
C MET A 1 20.70 -3.74 6.29
N ASN A 2 21.43 -3.93 7.38
CA ASN A 2 20.92 -4.49 8.63
C ASN A 2 20.10 -3.42 9.36
N ILE A 3 18.77 -3.53 9.38
CA ILE A 3 17.82 -2.60 10.05
C ILE A 3 17.69 -2.96 11.54
N GLN A 4 18.75 -3.52 12.11
CA GLN A 4 18.69 -4.05 13.47
C GLN A 4 19.06 -2.91 14.42
N ASN A 5 18.03 -2.27 14.98
CA ASN A 5 18.06 -1.41 16.16
C ASN A 5 18.24 0.12 16.00
N PHE A 6 17.81 0.72 14.87
CA PHE A 6 17.71 2.19 14.78
C PHE A 6 16.45 2.71 15.50
N LYS A 7 16.62 3.62 16.47
CA LYS A 7 15.51 4.30 17.17
C LYS A 7 15.50 5.80 16.85
N TRP A 8 14.31 6.35 16.68
CA TRP A 8 14.11 7.79 16.53
C TRP A 8 14.19 8.47 17.90
N THR A 9 15.40 8.85 18.29
CA THR A 9 15.66 9.73 19.44
C THR A 9 15.66 11.20 19.00
N ASP A 10 15.70 12.12 19.96
CA ASP A 10 15.76 13.55 19.68
C ASP A 10 17.06 13.92 18.95
N GLU A 11 18.19 13.28 19.27
CA GLU A 11 19.47 13.47 18.59
C GLU A 11 19.40 13.03 17.12
N ASN A 12 18.75 11.91 16.84
CA ASN A 12 18.57 11.41 15.47
C ASN A 12 17.59 12.29 14.68
N THR A 13 16.60 12.89 15.35
CA THR A 13 15.67 13.85 14.74
C THR A 13 16.37 15.18 14.44
N ALA A 14 17.23 15.67 15.33
CA ALA A 14 18.08 16.83 15.09
C ALA A 14 19.09 16.60 13.96
N ARG A 15 19.68 15.39 13.89
CA ARG A 15 20.57 14.99 12.79
C ARG A 15 19.83 14.95 11.46
N LEU A 16 18.60 14.44 11.44
CA LEU A 16 17.72 14.49 10.27
C LEU A 16 17.41 15.94 9.84
N ALA A 17 17.12 16.83 10.78
CA ALA A 17 16.89 18.25 10.51
C ALA A 17 18.10 18.89 9.82
N LYS A 18 19.30 18.65 10.34
CA LYS A 18 20.55 19.16 9.77
C LYS A 18 20.77 18.64 8.35
N LEU A 19 20.63 17.33 8.13
CA LEU A 19 20.81 16.72 6.80
C LEU A 19 19.74 17.18 5.79
N SER A 20 18.52 17.46 6.25
CA SER A 20 17.45 18.01 5.42
C SER A 20 17.72 19.46 5.03
N ALA A 21 18.25 20.27 5.96
CA ALA A 21 18.66 21.65 5.70
C ALA A 21 19.88 21.74 4.76
N GLU A 22 20.79 20.77 4.83
CA GLU A 22 21.90 20.60 3.87
C GLU A 22 21.40 20.24 2.44
N GLY A 23 20.10 19.97 2.25
CA GLY A 23 19.50 19.69 0.95
C GLY A 23 19.68 18.24 0.45
N LEU A 24 20.05 17.31 1.34
CA LEU A 24 20.21 15.91 0.96
C LEU A 24 18.85 15.25 0.66
N THR A 25 18.84 14.35 -0.32
CA THR A 25 17.63 13.59 -0.64
C THR A 25 17.36 12.50 0.40
N ALA A 26 16.08 12.10 0.55
CA ALA A 26 15.68 11.05 1.50
C ALA A 26 16.49 9.74 1.38
N ARG A 27 16.96 9.41 0.17
CA ARG A 27 17.80 8.23 -0.08
C ARG A 27 19.19 8.41 0.52
N MET A 28 19.86 9.52 0.22
CA MET A 28 21.19 9.84 0.73
C MET A 28 21.18 9.97 2.25
N ILE A 29 20.13 10.58 2.80
CA ILE A 29 19.91 10.65 4.25
C ILE A 29 19.77 9.25 4.86
N GLY A 30 18.99 8.37 4.22
CA GLY A 30 18.84 6.99 4.66
C GLY A 30 20.17 6.24 4.68
N GLU A 31 20.96 6.35 3.62
CA GLU A 31 22.29 5.74 3.52
C GLU A 31 23.24 6.28 4.62
N ARG A 32 23.23 7.59 4.87
CA ARG A 32 24.08 8.25 5.88
C ARG A 32 23.66 7.95 7.33
N MET A 33 22.38 7.67 7.55
CA MET A 33 21.83 7.30 8.87
C MET A 33 21.68 5.78 9.07
N GLY A 34 22.00 4.96 8.07
CA GLY A 34 21.85 3.51 8.14
C GLY A 34 20.40 3.02 8.17
N ILE A 35 19.45 3.82 7.67
CA ILE A 35 18.01 3.50 7.63
C ILE A 35 17.44 3.51 6.21
N SER A 36 16.26 2.93 6.04
CA SER A 36 15.60 2.94 4.73
C SER A 36 15.12 4.35 4.35
N ARG A 37 15.13 4.65 3.05
CA ARG A 37 14.53 5.88 2.48
C ARG A 37 13.11 6.13 3.02
N ASN A 38 12.31 5.07 3.12
CA ASN A 38 10.91 5.18 3.55
C ASN A 38 10.80 5.53 5.04
N SER A 39 11.75 5.10 5.87
CA SER A 39 11.81 5.51 7.28
C SER A 39 12.03 7.01 7.40
N VAL A 40 12.95 7.58 6.60
CA VAL A 40 13.23 9.02 6.55
C VAL A 40 11.99 9.81 6.11
N ILE A 41 11.36 9.42 5.00
CA ILE A 41 10.15 10.08 4.49
C ILE A 41 9.03 10.02 5.52
N SER A 42 8.83 8.86 6.14
CA SER A 42 7.78 8.68 7.15
C SER A 42 8.01 9.57 8.37
N LYS A 43 9.27 9.74 8.80
CA LYS A 43 9.59 10.62 9.93
C LYS A 43 9.34 12.09 9.59
N ILE A 44 9.80 12.56 8.43
CA ILE A 44 9.59 13.96 7.99
C ILE A 44 8.09 14.26 7.86
N ASN A 45 7.31 13.39 7.23
CA ASN A 45 5.87 13.61 7.07
C ASN A 45 5.08 13.66 8.39
N ARG A 46 5.62 13.11 9.48
CA ARG A 46 5.00 13.09 10.82
C ARG A 46 5.50 14.20 11.73
N THR A 47 6.53 14.95 11.32
CA THR A 47 7.13 16.03 12.11
C THR A 47 6.99 17.34 11.34
N PRO A 48 6.02 18.21 11.69
CA PRO A 48 5.70 19.43 10.95
C PRO A 48 6.90 20.39 10.76
N ASP A 49 7.80 20.41 11.74
CA ASP A 49 8.98 21.29 11.74
C ASP A 49 10.09 20.82 10.79
N LEU A 50 9.97 19.61 10.23
CA LEU A 50 10.91 19.05 9.27
C LEU A 50 10.33 19.13 7.87
N SER A 51 11.10 19.72 6.95
CA SER A 51 10.79 19.68 5.53
C SER A 51 12.05 19.48 4.72
N PHE A 52 11.89 18.82 3.56
CA PHE A 52 12.95 18.79 2.58
C PHE A 52 13.07 20.18 1.94
N VAL A 53 14.28 20.73 1.91
CA VAL A 53 14.57 21.84 1.01
C VAL A 53 14.33 21.31 -0.40
N LYS A 54 13.37 21.90 -1.12
CA LYS A 54 13.15 21.56 -2.53
C LYS A 54 14.48 21.82 -3.24
N PRO A 55 15.13 20.81 -3.85
CA PRO A 55 16.36 21.06 -4.56
C PRO A 55 16.09 22.13 -5.62
N PRO A 56 17.00 23.11 -5.83
CA PRO A 56 16.87 24.00 -6.96
C PRO A 56 16.75 23.11 -8.20
N VAL A 57 15.69 23.31 -8.97
CA VAL A 57 15.43 22.57 -10.21
C VAL A 57 16.43 23.08 -11.26
N LYS A 58 17.72 22.80 -11.07
CA LYS A 58 18.82 23.15 -11.96
C LYS A 58 19.66 21.90 -12.18
N GLY A 59 19.25 21.13 -13.18
CA GLY A 59 20.15 20.49 -14.14
C GLY A 59 21.27 19.58 -13.64
N VAL A 60 21.10 18.87 -12.51
CA VAL A 60 21.99 17.71 -12.23
C VAL A 60 21.24 16.45 -12.65
N GLU A 61 21.41 16.09 -13.93
CA GLU A 61 21.06 14.76 -14.42
C GLU A 61 22.00 13.75 -13.77
N GLU A 62 21.61 13.25 -12.60
CA GLU A 62 22.17 12.00 -12.07
C GLU A 62 21.79 10.92 -13.10
N PRO A 63 22.76 10.21 -13.73
CA PRO A 63 22.43 9.25 -14.76
C PRO A 63 21.57 8.16 -14.13
N ALA A 64 20.31 8.10 -14.56
CA ALA A 64 19.37 7.07 -14.12
C ALA A 64 20.03 5.69 -14.30
N PRO A 65 19.82 4.74 -13.38
CA PRO A 65 20.32 3.37 -13.55
C PRO A 65 19.92 2.91 -14.96
N PRO A 66 20.80 2.19 -15.69
CA PRO A 66 20.56 1.86 -17.08
C PRO A 66 19.19 1.21 -17.19
N LYS A 67 18.27 1.92 -17.84
CA LYS A 67 16.95 1.36 -18.14
C LYS A 67 17.23 0.07 -18.89
N ARG A 68 16.60 -1.04 -18.45
CA ARG A 68 16.71 -2.35 -19.12
C ARG A 68 16.68 -2.12 -20.62
N ALA A 69 17.65 -2.68 -21.35
CA ALA A 69 17.82 -2.48 -22.78
C ALA A 69 16.45 -2.61 -23.47
N VAL A 70 15.89 -1.46 -23.85
CA VAL A 70 14.61 -1.41 -24.54
C VAL A 70 14.91 -1.96 -25.92
N ASN A 71 14.38 -3.15 -26.24
CA ASN A 71 14.53 -3.72 -27.58
C ASN A 71 14.06 -2.65 -28.59
N PRO A 72 14.94 -2.06 -29.40
CA PRO A 72 14.63 -0.87 -30.19
C PRO A 72 13.53 -1.15 -31.20
N MET A 73 12.82 -0.08 -31.60
CA MET A 73 11.82 -0.13 -32.66
C MET A 73 12.57 -0.05 -33.99
N THR A 74 12.51 -1.10 -34.82
CA THR A 74 13.18 -1.05 -36.14
C THR A 74 12.34 -0.19 -37.12
N PRO A 75 12.95 0.40 -38.16
CA PRO A 75 12.23 1.22 -39.13
C PRO A 75 11.06 0.49 -39.82
N GLU A 76 11.22 -0.81 -40.10
CA GLU A 76 10.14 -1.62 -40.68
C GLU A 76 8.94 -1.77 -39.75
N MET A 77 9.20 -1.95 -38.45
CA MET A 77 8.16 -2.03 -37.43
C MET A 77 7.43 -0.70 -37.27
N VAL A 78 8.14 0.43 -37.38
CA VAL A 78 7.53 1.77 -37.35
C VAL A 78 6.60 1.96 -38.54
N LYS A 79 7.03 1.58 -39.75
CA LYS A 79 6.20 1.67 -40.97
C LYS A 79 4.96 0.79 -40.89
N LYS A 80 5.10 -0.43 -40.34
CA LYS A 80 3.96 -1.33 -40.10
C LYS A 80 3.01 -0.76 -39.05
N ALA A 81 3.55 -0.24 -37.94
CA ALA A 81 2.76 0.36 -36.86
C ALA A 81 2.04 1.63 -37.32
N SER A 82 2.67 2.50 -38.12
CA SER A 82 2.07 3.74 -38.60
C SER A 82 0.91 3.47 -39.57
N ARG A 83 1.06 2.48 -40.46
CA ARG A 83 -0.03 2.02 -41.33
C ARG A 83 -1.23 1.52 -40.52
N LEU A 84 -1.00 0.62 -39.56
CA LEU A 84 -2.08 0.10 -38.70
C LEU A 84 -2.69 1.17 -37.80
N TRP A 85 -1.92 2.18 -37.42
CA TRP A 85 -2.40 3.33 -36.65
C TRP A 85 -3.31 4.24 -37.48
N ALA A 86 -2.96 4.48 -38.74
CA ALA A 86 -3.78 5.21 -39.71
C ALA A 86 -5.11 4.48 -39.99
N GLU A 87 -5.08 3.15 -40.04
CA GLU A 87 -6.26 2.27 -40.13
C GLU A 87 -7.12 2.27 -38.84
N LYS A 88 -6.74 3.03 -37.81
CA LYS A 88 -7.43 3.14 -36.50
C LYS A 88 -7.56 1.81 -35.74
N ARG A 89 -6.72 0.80 -36.04
CA ARG A 89 -6.69 -0.47 -35.29
C ARG A 89 -6.38 -0.25 -33.80
N PRO A 90 -6.93 -1.05 -32.87
CA PRO A 90 -6.68 -0.88 -31.45
C PRO A 90 -5.19 -1.08 -31.13
N ALA A 91 -4.65 -0.29 -30.19
CA ALA A 91 -3.22 -0.30 -29.87
C ALA A 91 -2.70 -1.69 -29.45
N LYS A 92 -3.57 -2.54 -28.90
CA LYS A 92 -3.27 -3.94 -28.57
C LYS A 92 -2.90 -4.75 -29.81
N GLU A 93 -3.75 -4.75 -30.83
CA GLU A 93 -3.50 -5.49 -32.08
C GLU A 93 -2.29 -4.96 -32.84
N ILE A 94 -2.05 -3.64 -32.82
CA ILE A 94 -0.86 -3.05 -33.42
C ILE A 94 0.40 -3.59 -32.72
N ALA A 95 0.38 -3.64 -31.39
CA ALA A 95 1.49 -4.12 -30.57
C ALA A 95 1.77 -5.62 -30.81
N GLU A 96 0.72 -6.44 -30.92
CA GLU A 96 0.80 -7.86 -31.29
C GLU A 96 1.40 -8.04 -32.69
N ALA A 97 0.94 -7.24 -33.67
CA ALA A 97 1.41 -7.32 -35.06
C ALA A 97 2.89 -6.94 -35.23
N ILE A 98 3.46 -6.16 -34.31
CA ILE A 98 4.88 -5.79 -34.30
C ILE A 98 5.69 -6.58 -33.26
N GLY A 99 5.06 -7.45 -32.46
CA GLY A 99 5.75 -8.23 -31.42
C GLY A 99 6.32 -7.38 -30.28
N LYS A 100 5.70 -6.26 -29.93
CA LYS A 100 6.14 -5.37 -28.81
C LYS A 100 5.03 -5.25 -27.76
N SER A 101 5.41 -4.76 -26.58
CA SER A 101 4.40 -4.45 -25.56
C SER A 101 3.56 -3.24 -25.97
N VAL A 102 2.30 -3.23 -25.55
CA VAL A 102 1.38 -2.10 -25.78
C VAL A 102 1.96 -0.80 -25.24
N SER A 103 2.55 -0.83 -24.04
CA SER A 103 3.19 0.33 -23.42
C SER A 103 4.36 0.86 -24.25
N GLN A 104 5.18 -0.02 -24.83
CA GLN A 104 6.30 0.39 -25.67
C GLN A 104 5.81 1.06 -26.97
N LEU A 105 4.79 0.50 -27.62
CA LEU A 105 4.17 1.11 -28.79
C LEU A 105 3.56 2.48 -28.46
N LEU A 106 2.80 2.59 -27.36
CA LEU A 106 2.14 3.83 -26.97
C LEU A 106 3.15 4.92 -26.63
N ASN A 107 4.18 4.60 -25.86
CA ASN A 107 5.26 5.54 -25.55
C ASN A 107 5.93 6.03 -26.83
N TYR A 108 6.24 5.12 -27.75
CA TYR A 108 6.85 5.48 -29.04
C TYR A 108 5.91 6.38 -29.87
N ALA A 109 4.63 6.02 -30.00
CA ALA A 109 3.64 6.81 -30.73
C ALA A 109 3.39 8.19 -30.10
N TYR A 110 3.51 8.30 -28.78
CA TYR A 110 3.35 9.58 -28.08
C TYR A 110 4.55 10.50 -28.23
N SER A 111 5.75 9.94 -28.34
CA SER A 111 6.98 10.67 -28.65
C SER A 111 7.10 11.08 -30.12
N ASN A 112 6.44 10.37 -31.05
CA ASN A 112 6.55 10.59 -32.51
C ASN A 112 5.17 10.96 -33.10
N ARG A 113 4.72 12.19 -32.85
CA ARG A 113 3.39 12.69 -33.26
C ARG A 113 3.26 13.04 -34.73
N ASP A 114 4.39 13.23 -35.39
CA ASP A 114 4.54 13.37 -36.84
C ASP A 114 4.11 12.09 -37.58
N ILE A 115 4.51 10.92 -37.07
CA ILE A 115 4.19 9.62 -37.67
C ILE A 115 2.86 9.06 -37.13
N PHE A 116 2.54 9.34 -35.85
CA PHE A 116 1.36 8.81 -35.16
C PHE A 116 0.41 9.93 -34.71
N PRO A 117 -0.51 10.38 -35.59
CA PRO A 117 -1.42 11.46 -35.26
C PRO A 117 -2.33 11.09 -34.07
N ALA A 118 -2.71 12.10 -33.30
CA ALA A 118 -3.59 11.91 -32.15
C ALA A 118 -4.95 11.38 -32.61
N ARG A 119 -5.35 10.22 -32.08
CA ARG A 119 -6.71 9.71 -32.30
C ARG A 119 -7.68 10.55 -31.47
N PRO A 120 -8.86 10.89 -32.00
CA PRO A 120 -9.88 11.58 -31.22
C PRO A 120 -10.19 10.71 -30.02
N ARG A 121 -9.95 11.25 -28.81
CA ARG A 121 -10.36 10.61 -27.57
C ARG A 121 -11.88 10.60 -27.59
N GLY A 122 -12.48 9.48 -27.96
CA GLY A 122 -13.86 9.24 -27.55
C GLY A 122 -13.85 9.36 -26.03
N ARG A 123 -14.54 10.36 -25.48
CA ARG A 123 -14.84 10.33 -24.05
C ARG A 123 -15.59 9.03 -23.87
N THR A 124 -14.93 8.00 -23.36
CA THR A 124 -15.67 6.85 -22.89
C THR A 124 -16.52 7.42 -21.77
N ASN A 125 -17.83 7.54 -22.01
CA ASN A 125 -18.81 7.78 -20.95
C ASN A 125 -18.92 6.52 -20.06
N TYR A 126 -17.78 5.91 -19.74
CA TYR A 126 -17.67 4.96 -18.67
C TYR A 126 -17.85 5.78 -17.40
N LYS A 127 -19.11 5.98 -17.02
CA LYS A 127 -19.46 6.29 -15.63
C LYS A 127 -18.84 5.16 -14.83
N VAL A 128 -17.63 5.41 -14.31
CA VAL A 128 -17.14 4.68 -13.16
C VAL A 128 -18.28 4.83 -12.17
N LYS A 129 -19.05 3.77 -11.93
CA LYS A 129 -19.90 3.67 -10.76
C LYS A 129 -18.92 3.68 -9.61
N ARG A 130 -18.44 4.85 -9.22
CA ARG A 130 -17.80 5.02 -7.93
C ARG A 130 -18.87 4.54 -6.97
N ALA A 131 -18.57 3.45 -6.28
CA ALA A 131 -19.33 3.15 -5.08
C ALA A 131 -19.41 4.48 -4.32
N PRO A 132 -20.59 4.89 -3.83
CA PRO A 132 -20.67 6.03 -2.94
C PRO A 132 -19.55 5.86 -1.90
N SER A 133 -18.82 6.95 -1.61
CA SER A 133 -17.84 6.94 -0.53
C SER A 133 -18.54 6.27 0.64
N ALA A 134 -17.99 5.15 1.12
CA ALA A 134 -18.53 4.52 2.31
C ALA A 134 -18.70 5.63 3.34
N GLU A 135 -19.90 5.74 3.89
CA GLU A 135 -20.15 6.70 4.96
C GLU A 135 -19.05 6.51 6.01
N PRO A 136 -18.52 7.60 6.60
CA PRO A 136 -17.57 7.47 7.68
C PRO A 136 -18.14 6.48 8.69
N ALA A 137 -17.33 5.49 9.08
CA ALA A 137 -17.77 4.51 10.07
C ALA A 137 -18.34 5.29 11.27
N PRO A 138 -19.53 4.90 11.79
CA PRO A 138 -20.15 5.64 12.88
C PRO A 138 -19.15 5.82 14.02
N ASP A 139 -19.00 7.07 14.48
CA ASP A 139 -18.03 7.46 15.51
C ASP A 139 -18.31 6.82 16.89
N CYS A 140 -19.43 6.11 17.02
CA CYS A 140 -19.81 5.39 18.23
C CYS A 140 -19.92 3.90 17.92
N ILE A 141 -19.14 3.11 18.65
CA ILE A 141 -19.46 1.69 18.86
C ILE A 141 -20.84 1.69 19.49
N ASP A 142 -21.85 1.24 18.75
CA ASP A 142 -23.20 1.09 19.26
C ASP A 142 -23.15 0.21 20.52
N PRO A 143 -23.55 0.70 21.70
CA PRO A 143 -23.56 -0.10 22.92
C PRO A 143 -24.46 -1.34 22.82
N SER A 144 -25.36 -1.42 21.82
CA SER A 144 -26.12 -2.62 21.50
C SER A 144 -25.29 -3.74 20.84
N ILE A 145 -24.04 -3.48 20.44
CA ILE A 145 -23.07 -4.48 19.95
C ILE A 145 -22.43 -5.24 21.14
N PHE A 146 -22.82 -4.94 22.38
CA PHE A 146 -22.40 -5.75 23.52
C PHE A 146 -23.10 -7.12 23.47
N LEU A 147 -22.39 -8.13 22.97
CA LEU A 147 -22.81 -9.52 23.08
C LEU A 147 -22.76 -9.90 24.58
N PRO A 148 -23.92 -10.17 25.22
CA PRO A 148 -23.93 -10.50 26.63
C PRO A 148 -23.07 -11.74 26.89
N PRO A 149 -22.39 -11.81 28.04
CA PRO A 149 -21.58 -12.96 28.40
C PRO A 149 -22.47 -14.21 28.44
N ALA A 150 -22.08 -15.24 27.69
CA ALA A 150 -22.77 -16.53 27.72
C ALA A 150 -22.37 -17.29 29.00
N GLY A 151 -23.16 -18.27 29.44
CA GLY A 151 -22.76 -19.15 30.56
C GLY A 151 -21.38 -19.79 30.32
N TYR A 152 -21.08 -20.13 29.06
CA TYR A 152 -19.77 -20.62 28.63
C TYR A 152 -18.61 -19.63 28.90
N ASP A 153 -18.86 -18.31 28.84
CA ASP A 153 -17.82 -17.30 29.12
C ASP A 153 -17.45 -17.29 30.60
N ALA A 154 -18.44 -17.47 31.48
CA ALA A 154 -18.23 -17.52 32.92
C ALA A 154 -17.39 -18.75 33.32
N ASP A 155 -17.70 -19.92 32.77
CA ASP A 155 -16.95 -21.16 33.01
C ASP A 155 -15.50 -21.01 32.52
N ARG A 156 -15.31 -20.34 31.38
CA ARG A 156 -13.99 -20.11 30.78
C ARG A 156 -13.12 -19.12 31.52
N LEU A 157 -13.68 -18.27 32.37
CA LEU A 157 -12.90 -17.26 33.11
C LEU A 157 -11.82 -17.91 34.00
N SER A 158 -12.09 -19.10 34.53
CA SER A 158 -11.13 -19.88 35.34
C SER A 158 -9.91 -20.41 34.56
N HIS A 159 -10.09 -20.65 33.26
CA HIS A 159 -9.05 -21.15 32.35
C HIS A 159 -8.50 -20.06 31.43
N GLY A 160 -8.98 -18.84 31.59
CA GLY A 160 -8.60 -17.71 30.77
C GLY A 160 -7.18 -17.25 31.06
N LYS A 161 -6.58 -16.60 30.08
CA LYS A 161 -5.20 -16.09 30.14
C LYS A 161 -5.12 -14.63 29.72
N GLU A 162 -4.06 -13.95 30.09
CA GLU A 162 -3.78 -12.59 29.61
C GLU A 162 -3.23 -12.58 28.19
N LEU A 163 -3.37 -11.45 27.49
CA LEU A 163 -2.94 -11.32 26.08
C LEU A 163 -1.50 -11.79 25.82
N HIS A 164 -0.59 -11.53 26.76
CA HIS A 164 0.83 -11.88 26.67
C HIS A 164 1.09 -13.39 26.68
N GLU A 165 0.19 -14.15 27.31
CA GLU A 165 0.28 -15.59 27.50
C GLU A 165 -0.47 -16.38 26.41
N LEU A 166 -1.23 -15.69 25.55
CA LEU A 166 -1.96 -16.33 24.46
C LEU A 166 -1.04 -16.68 23.31
N THR A 167 -1.12 -17.93 22.87
CA THR A 167 -0.43 -18.40 21.67
C THR A 167 -1.29 -18.23 20.42
N ARG A 168 -0.70 -18.40 19.24
CA ARG A 168 -1.41 -18.32 17.95
C ARG A 168 -2.45 -19.42 17.74
N ARG A 169 -2.49 -20.47 18.57
CA ARG A 169 -3.48 -21.56 18.52
C ARG A 169 -4.44 -21.53 19.71
N CYS A 170 -4.63 -20.36 20.30
CA CYS A 170 -5.54 -20.13 21.40
C CYS A 170 -6.62 -19.12 20.99
N CYS A 171 -7.80 -19.24 21.57
CA CYS A 171 -8.92 -18.35 21.31
C CYS A 171 -8.70 -16.96 21.95
N HIS A 172 -8.70 -15.92 21.12
CA HIS A 172 -8.52 -14.52 21.54
C HIS A 172 -9.83 -13.81 21.90
N TRP A 173 -10.89 -14.54 22.28
CA TRP A 173 -12.17 -13.92 22.65
C TRP A 173 -12.05 -13.27 24.04
N PRO A 174 -12.37 -11.97 24.19
CA PRO A 174 -12.34 -11.29 25.49
C PRO A 174 -13.50 -11.76 26.37
N LEU A 175 -13.21 -12.17 27.60
CA LEU A 175 -14.23 -12.61 28.56
C LEU A 175 -14.68 -11.48 29.50
N ASN A 176 -13.88 -10.42 29.62
CA ASN A 176 -14.17 -9.31 30.52
C ASN A 176 -13.87 -7.95 29.86
N ASN A 177 -14.50 -6.92 30.42
CA ASN A 177 -14.34 -5.53 29.97
C ASN A 177 -13.45 -4.69 30.92
N GLY A 178 -13.01 -5.28 32.03
CA GLY A 178 -12.18 -4.62 33.05
C GLY A 178 -10.80 -5.26 33.15
N GLY A 179 -9.80 -4.45 33.50
CA GLY A 179 -8.44 -4.94 33.74
C GLY A 179 -8.36 -5.79 35.02
N PRO A 180 -7.61 -6.91 35.03
CA PRO A 180 -6.80 -7.46 33.94
C PRO A 180 -7.65 -8.08 32.81
N PHE A 181 -7.29 -7.85 31.54
CA PHE A 181 -8.02 -8.40 30.40
C PHE A 181 -7.75 -9.90 30.24
N ILE A 182 -8.80 -10.70 30.40
CA ILE A 182 -8.75 -12.16 30.34
C ILE A 182 -9.41 -12.65 29.05
N PHE A 183 -8.73 -13.56 28.37
CA PHE A 183 -9.17 -14.16 27.11
C PHE A 183 -9.42 -15.66 27.26
N CYS A 184 -10.35 -16.18 26.46
CA CYS A 184 -10.82 -17.58 26.51
C CYS A 184 -9.70 -18.64 26.50
N ALA A 185 -8.63 -18.44 25.74
CA ALA A 185 -7.45 -19.32 25.66
C ALA A 185 -7.71 -20.79 25.22
N ALA A 186 -8.94 -21.16 24.90
CA ALA A 186 -9.31 -22.48 24.38
C ALA A 186 -8.52 -22.82 23.11
N PRO A 187 -8.12 -24.09 22.90
CA PRO A 187 -7.36 -24.48 21.71
C PRO A 187 -8.18 -24.26 20.43
N THR A 188 -7.52 -23.73 19.41
CA THR A 188 -8.13 -23.43 18.11
C THR A 188 -7.45 -24.21 16.98
N GLN A 189 -8.24 -24.64 16.00
CA GLN A 189 -7.73 -25.33 14.81
C GLN A 189 -7.10 -24.36 13.80
N VAL A 190 -7.56 -23.10 13.80
CA VAL A 190 -7.10 -22.04 12.90
C VAL A 190 -6.17 -21.09 13.66
N ILE A 191 -5.05 -20.72 13.02
CA ILE A 191 -4.09 -19.75 13.54
C ILE A 191 -4.80 -18.40 13.75
N ASN A 192 -4.71 -17.84 14.95
CA ASN A 192 -5.34 -16.59 15.38
C ASN A 192 -6.87 -16.59 15.21
N GLY A 193 -7.51 -17.76 15.33
CA GLY A 193 -8.96 -17.91 15.27
C GLY A 193 -9.63 -17.90 16.65
N TYR A 194 -10.97 -17.92 16.66
CA TYR A 194 -11.77 -18.21 17.86
C TYR A 194 -12.05 -19.72 18.00
N CYS A 195 -12.36 -20.17 19.22
CA CYS A 195 -12.89 -21.51 19.44
C CYS A 195 -14.27 -21.65 18.76
N GLU A 196 -14.77 -22.87 18.58
CA GLU A 196 -16.04 -23.10 17.89
C GLU A 196 -17.20 -22.29 18.49
N HIS A 197 -17.30 -22.24 19.81
CA HIS A 197 -18.32 -21.46 20.53
C HIS A 197 -18.22 -19.96 20.23
N HIS A 198 -17.02 -19.38 20.33
CA HIS A 198 -16.80 -17.95 20.10
C HIS A 198 -16.82 -17.57 18.61
N ARG A 199 -16.54 -18.52 17.71
CA ARG A 199 -16.71 -18.34 16.27
C ARG A 199 -18.18 -18.13 15.94
N VAL A 200 -19.09 -18.94 16.49
CA VAL A 200 -20.55 -18.80 16.30
C VAL A 200 -21.05 -17.45 16.86
N ARG A 201 -20.48 -16.98 17.98
CA ARG A 201 -20.84 -15.67 18.54
C ARG A 201 -20.25 -14.48 17.78
N SER A 202 -19.13 -14.66 17.09
CA SER A 202 -18.48 -13.61 16.29
C SER A 202 -19.19 -13.28 14.97
N VAL A 203 -19.96 -14.23 14.42
CA VAL A 203 -20.70 -14.00 13.17
C VAL A 203 -22.01 -13.28 13.48
N LYS A 204 -22.18 -12.06 12.95
CA LYS A 204 -23.46 -11.35 13.02
C LYS A 204 -24.53 -12.21 12.35
N ALA A 205 -25.69 -12.36 12.99
CA ALA A 205 -26.87 -12.91 12.33
C ALA A 205 -27.13 -12.07 11.08
N ARG A 206 -27.28 -12.72 9.93
CA ARG A 206 -27.63 -12.04 8.69
C ARG A 206 -29.06 -11.55 8.89
N VAL A 207 -29.25 -10.24 8.95
CA VAL A 207 -30.59 -9.64 8.98
C VAL A 207 -31.22 -9.96 7.61
N GLU A 208 -32.30 -10.73 7.60
CA GLU A 208 -33.15 -10.95 6.41
C GLU A 208 -33.95 -9.70 6.05
#